data_AF-A0A084EIB0-F1
#
_entry.id   AF-A0A084EIB0-F1
#
_cell.length_a   1.000
_cell.length_b   1.000
_cell.length_c   1.000
_cell.angle_alpha   90.00
_cell.angle_beta   90.00
_cell.angle_gamma   90.00
#
_symmetry.space_group_name_H-M   'P 1'
#
loop_
_entity.id
_entity.type
_entity.pdbx_description
1 polymer ?
#
loop_
_entity_poly.entity_id
_entity_poly.type
_entity_poly.pdbx_seq_one_letter_code
_entity_poly.pdbx_strand_id
1 'polypeptide(L)'
;MSQPRPLHEWHEDIGDVLWWLWPIEQAPWVGSPTDIGRTVSFDITIQIGVDVYEVQPQLAGDTGGWPWEDADDDTLARLFWTPLPDGAGIDEAIRDHIRGGPDPFKDPAPVPLDDTSRAALDAVVQALSIPQRDLLGRLTVEQGTRPEELRFTYPVRSRGLGLQSCSVFVRRKMAVGGADQPTQRATRGYVRLTPFGDQIRRRVKGECN
;
A
#
# COMPACT_ATOMS: atom_id res chain seq x y z
N MET A 1 -11.32 8.84 0.01
CA MET A 1 -11.99 7.65 0.59
C MET A 1 -13.49 7.94 0.60
N SER A 2 -14.30 7.01 0.12
CA SER A 2 -15.76 7.14 0.13
C SER A 2 -16.27 7.01 1.57
N GLN A 3 -17.11 7.95 2.03
CA GLN A 3 -17.72 7.89 3.35
C GLN A 3 -18.86 6.85 3.38
N PRO A 4 -19.04 6.10 4.48
CA PRO A 4 -20.16 5.20 4.65
C PRO A 4 -21.48 5.98 4.71
N ARG A 5 -22.53 5.45 4.08
CA ARG A 5 -23.86 6.05 3.99
C ARG A 5 -24.92 5.10 4.53
N PRO A 6 -25.97 5.57 5.21
CA PRO A 6 -27.01 4.70 5.76
C PRO A 6 -27.85 4.04 4.65
N LEU A 7 -28.51 2.92 4.99
CA LEU A 7 -29.37 2.14 4.08
C LEU A 7 -30.37 3.00 3.30
N HIS A 8 -31.03 3.96 3.94
CA HIS A 8 -32.08 4.78 3.29
C HIS A 8 -31.56 5.71 2.17
N GLU A 9 -30.24 5.93 2.10
CA GLU A 9 -29.61 6.67 0.99
C GLU A 9 -29.25 5.77 -0.20
N TRP A 10 -29.41 4.46 -0.10
CA TRP A 10 -29.21 3.54 -1.21
C TRP A 10 -30.46 3.42 -2.07
N HIS A 11 -30.29 3.39 -3.39
CA HIS A 11 -31.34 3.23 -4.40
C HIS A 11 -30.84 2.27 -5.47
N GLU A 12 -31.74 1.57 -6.17
CA GLU A 12 -31.40 0.55 -7.18
C GLU A 12 -30.45 1.05 -8.28
N ASP A 13 -30.56 2.33 -8.66
CA ASP A 13 -29.70 2.96 -9.67
C ASP A 13 -28.20 3.02 -9.26
N ILE A 14 -27.89 2.88 -7.97
CA ILE A 14 -26.52 2.83 -7.46
C ILE A 14 -25.88 1.47 -7.77
N GLY A 15 -26.70 0.41 -7.86
CA GLY A 15 -26.24 -0.96 -8.06
C GLY A 15 -25.52 -1.55 -6.86
N ASP A 16 -24.58 -2.45 -7.14
CA ASP A 16 -23.86 -3.22 -6.12
C ASP A 16 -22.93 -2.34 -5.28
N VAL A 17 -22.98 -2.55 -3.97
CA VAL A 17 -22.18 -1.81 -2.98
C VAL A 17 -21.63 -2.77 -1.93
N LEU A 18 -20.71 -2.26 -1.11
CA LEU A 18 -20.25 -2.94 0.10
C LEU A 18 -21.14 -2.55 1.28
N TRP A 19 -21.80 -3.52 1.87
CA TRP A 19 -22.70 -3.38 3.02
C TRP A 19 -22.00 -3.74 4.32
N TRP A 20 -22.15 -2.88 5.31
CA TRP A 20 -21.55 -2.96 6.64
C TRP A 20 -22.64 -2.88 7.70
N LEU A 21 -22.59 -3.81 8.66
CA LEU A 21 -23.35 -3.67 9.90
C LEU A 21 -22.48 -2.93 10.92
N TRP A 22 -23.03 -1.94 11.64
CA TRP A 22 -22.34 -1.23 12.71
C TRP A 22 -22.92 -1.58 14.09
N PRO A 23 -22.12 -1.93 15.11
CA PRO A 23 -20.69 -2.24 15.04
C PRO A 23 -20.36 -3.40 14.09
N ILE A 24 -19.12 -3.41 13.60
CA ILE A 24 -18.65 -4.42 12.64
C ILE A 24 -18.50 -5.76 13.38
N GLU A 25 -19.48 -6.63 13.19
CA GLU A 25 -19.54 -7.97 13.77
C GLU A 25 -19.22 -9.08 12.75
N GLN A 26 -19.36 -8.77 11.46
CA GLN A 26 -19.12 -9.67 10.34
C GLN A 26 -18.41 -8.97 9.18
N ALA A 27 -17.88 -9.76 8.25
CA ALA A 27 -17.35 -9.24 6.99
C ALA A 27 -18.45 -8.48 6.21
N PRO A 28 -18.07 -7.46 5.42
CA PRO A 28 -19.04 -6.76 4.60
C PRO A 28 -19.62 -7.69 3.54
N TRP A 29 -20.90 -7.49 3.24
CA TRP A 29 -21.56 -8.20 2.15
C TRP A 29 -21.50 -7.36 0.87
N VAL A 30 -21.32 -8.01 -0.29
CA VAL A 30 -21.24 -7.35 -1.59
C VAL A 30 -22.51 -7.66 -2.37
N GLY A 31 -23.15 -6.63 -2.91
CA GLY A 31 -24.33 -6.75 -3.77
C GLY A 31 -25.38 -5.69 -3.46
N SER A 32 -26.65 -6.04 -3.63
CA SER A 32 -27.81 -5.18 -3.39
C SER A 32 -28.95 -5.85 -2.59
N PRO A 33 -29.83 -5.09 -1.92
CA PRO A 33 -31.07 -5.61 -1.35
C PRO A 33 -32.01 -6.31 -2.35
N THR A 34 -31.78 -6.10 -3.65
CA THR A 34 -32.53 -6.75 -4.74
C THR A 34 -31.96 -8.11 -5.16
N ASP A 35 -30.85 -8.55 -4.56
CA ASP A 35 -30.28 -9.85 -4.88
C ASP A 35 -31.14 -10.98 -4.32
N ILE A 36 -31.76 -11.73 -5.25
CA ILE A 36 -32.58 -12.89 -4.94
C ILE A 36 -31.65 -14.10 -4.75
N GLY A 37 -31.78 -14.78 -3.62
CA GLY A 37 -31.05 -16.02 -3.36
C GLY A 37 -31.35 -17.10 -4.40
N ARG A 38 -30.41 -18.03 -4.59
CA ARG A 38 -30.64 -19.22 -5.41
C ARG A 38 -30.62 -20.45 -4.54
N THR A 39 -31.73 -21.17 -4.52
CA THR A 39 -31.77 -22.53 -3.96
C THR A 39 -30.91 -23.43 -4.83
N VAL A 40 -29.86 -24.01 -4.26
CA VAL A 40 -29.02 -24.99 -4.95
C VAL A 40 -29.20 -26.35 -4.28
N SER A 41 -29.52 -27.36 -5.09
CA SER A 41 -29.45 -28.76 -4.71
C SER A 41 -28.21 -29.39 -5.36
N PHE A 42 -27.40 -30.09 -4.59
CA PHE A 42 -26.31 -30.89 -5.12
C PHE A 42 -26.42 -32.33 -4.61
N ASP A 43 -26.26 -33.28 -5.52
CA ASP A 43 -26.16 -34.69 -5.17
C ASP A 43 -24.73 -35.00 -4.75
N ILE A 44 -24.55 -35.48 -3.52
CA ILE A 44 -23.24 -35.90 -3.02
C ILE A 44 -23.14 -37.42 -3.16
N THR A 45 -22.24 -37.87 -4.03
CA THR A 45 -21.82 -39.27 -4.07
C THR A 45 -20.50 -39.40 -3.32
N ILE A 46 -20.48 -40.21 -2.25
CA ILE A 46 -19.26 -40.50 -1.49
C ILE A 46 -18.78 -41.89 -1.89
N GLN A 47 -17.58 -41.98 -2.46
CA GLN A 47 -16.92 -43.25 -2.75
C GLN A 47 -15.84 -43.54 -1.71
N ILE A 48 -15.96 -44.67 -1.00
CA ILE A 48 -14.96 -45.14 -0.03
C ILE A 48 -14.48 -46.51 -0.51
N GLY A 49 -13.31 -46.54 -1.16
CA GLY A 49 -12.81 -47.77 -1.78
C GLY A 49 -13.61 -48.15 -3.04
N VAL A 50 -14.18 -49.36 -3.06
CA VAL A 50 -15.02 -49.87 -4.17
C VAL A 50 -16.52 -49.66 -3.95
N ASP A 51 -16.91 -49.22 -2.76
CA ASP A 51 -18.32 -48.99 -2.42
C ASP A 51 -18.71 -47.54 -2.72
N VAL A 52 -19.85 -47.37 -3.38
CA VAL A 52 -20.43 -46.08 -3.73
C VAL A 52 -21.69 -45.89 -2.90
N TYR A 53 -21.74 -44.78 -2.15
CA TYR A 53 -22.91 -44.40 -1.35
C TYR A 53 -23.55 -43.16 -1.98
N GLU A 54 -24.81 -43.28 -2.39
CA GLU A 54 -25.66 -42.14 -2.74
C GLU A 54 -26.29 -41.60 -1.47
N VAL A 55 -25.99 -40.34 -1.13
CA VAL A 55 -26.60 -39.66 0.01
C VAL A 55 -27.72 -38.79 -0.53
N GLN A 56 -28.96 -38.97 -0.04
CA GLN A 56 -30.01 -37.98 -0.29
C GLN A 56 -29.59 -36.65 0.35
N PRO A 57 -29.50 -35.54 -0.40
CA PRO A 57 -29.12 -34.26 0.17
C PRO A 57 -30.15 -33.85 1.23
N GLN A 58 -29.74 -33.79 2.49
CA GLN A 58 -30.62 -33.41 3.60
C GLN A 58 -30.87 -31.90 3.68
N LEU A 59 -30.11 -31.08 2.94
CA LEU A 59 -30.25 -29.63 2.98
C LEU A 59 -30.19 -29.07 1.55
N ALA A 60 -31.34 -28.62 1.04
CA ALA A 60 -31.35 -27.54 0.06
C ALA A 60 -31.00 -26.26 0.84
N GLY A 61 -29.79 -25.75 0.63
CA GLY A 61 -29.39 -24.46 1.21
C GLY A 61 -29.61 -23.38 0.16
N ASP A 62 -30.23 -22.27 0.55
CA ASP A 62 -30.19 -21.06 -0.27
C ASP A 62 -28.75 -20.54 -0.31
N THR A 63 -28.23 -20.39 -1.52
CA THR A 63 -26.91 -19.81 -1.77
C THR A 63 -27.10 -18.43 -2.38
N GLY A 64 -26.53 -17.42 -1.72
CA GLY A 64 -26.71 -16.02 -2.10
C GLY A 64 -28.02 -15.42 -1.62
N GLY A 65 -28.28 -14.18 -2.01
CA GLY A 65 -29.44 -13.40 -1.56
C GLY A 65 -29.07 -12.31 -0.54
N TRP A 66 -30.00 -11.38 -0.32
CA TRP A 66 -29.85 -10.33 0.69
C TRP A 66 -29.89 -10.94 2.10
N PRO A 67 -28.78 -10.91 2.87
CA PRO A 67 -28.70 -11.62 4.14
C PRO A 67 -29.51 -10.98 5.27
N TRP A 68 -30.08 -9.80 5.03
CA TRP A 68 -30.91 -9.05 5.98
C TRP A 68 -32.36 -8.92 5.49
N GLU A 69 -32.86 -9.91 4.74
CA GLU A 69 -34.25 -9.95 4.28
C GLU A 69 -35.24 -9.96 5.45
N ASP A 70 -34.94 -10.71 6.51
CA ASP A 70 -35.75 -10.81 7.73
C ASP A 70 -35.29 -9.86 8.87
N ALA A 71 -34.46 -8.86 8.56
CA ALA A 71 -33.90 -7.97 9.57
C ALA A 71 -34.97 -7.03 10.18
N ASP A 72 -34.88 -6.80 11.48
CA ASP A 72 -35.71 -5.82 12.17
C ASP A 72 -35.24 -4.37 11.92
N ASP A 73 -36.09 -3.40 12.27
CA ASP A 73 -35.81 -1.97 12.08
C ASP A 73 -34.50 -1.54 12.77
N ASP A 74 -34.17 -2.14 13.91
CA ASP A 74 -32.93 -1.86 14.65
C ASP A 74 -31.70 -2.32 13.88
N THR A 75 -31.76 -3.48 13.23
CA THR A 75 -30.70 -4.00 12.36
C THR A 75 -30.58 -3.17 11.08
N LEU A 76 -31.71 -2.79 10.47
CA LEU A 76 -31.72 -1.93 9.28
C LEU A 76 -31.17 -0.53 9.58
N ALA A 77 -31.41 0.03 10.77
CA ALA A 77 -30.84 1.31 11.19
C ALA A 77 -29.31 1.28 11.38
N ARG A 78 -28.74 0.08 11.52
CA ARG A 78 -27.31 -0.18 11.69
C ARG A 78 -26.61 -0.54 10.37
N LEU A 79 -27.34 -0.61 9.26
CA LEU A 79 -26.83 -0.93 7.94
C LEU A 79 -26.31 0.31 7.23
N PHE A 80 -25.04 0.25 6.83
CA PHE A 80 -24.35 1.28 6.07
C PHE A 80 -23.76 0.68 4.80
N TRP A 81 -23.64 1.47 3.74
CA TRP A 81 -23.00 1.07 2.50
C TRP A 81 -21.88 2.02 2.09
N THR A 82 -20.93 1.48 1.33
CA THR A 82 -19.90 2.24 0.64
C THR A 82 -19.84 1.81 -0.82
N PRO A 83 -19.59 2.72 -1.78
CA PRO A 83 -19.40 2.37 -3.19
C PRO A 83 -18.33 1.28 -3.37
N LEU A 84 -18.55 0.37 -4.31
CA LEU A 84 -17.49 -0.55 -4.74
C LEU A 84 -16.28 0.23 -5.27
N PRO A 85 -15.06 -0.28 -5.06
CA PRO A 85 -13.88 0.31 -5.67
C PRO A 85 -13.96 0.20 -7.21
N ASP A 86 -13.36 1.16 -7.90
CA ASP A 86 -13.34 1.19 -9.36
C ASP A 86 -12.67 -0.07 -9.92
N GLY A 87 -13.48 -0.94 -10.52
CA GLY A 87 -13.04 -2.21 -11.08
C GLY A 87 -12.05 -2.04 -12.23
N ALA A 88 -12.15 -0.96 -13.01
CA ALA A 88 -11.22 -0.69 -14.11
C ALA A 88 -9.83 -0.32 -13.56
N GLY A 89 -9.78 0.57 -12.57
CA GLY A 89 -8.55 0.90 -11.86
C GLY A 89 -7.92 -0.31 -11.15
N ILE A 90 -8.74 -1.20 -10.58
CA ILE A 90 -8.26 -2.46 -9.99
C ILE A 90 -7.71 -3.41 -11.06
N ASP A 91 -8.42 -3.62 -12.17
CA ASP A 91 -7.98 -4.49 -13.26
C ASP A 91 -6.64 -3.99 -13.85
N GLU A 92 -6.52 -2.68 -14.07
CA GLU A 92 -5.26 -2.07 -14.53
C GLU A 92 -4.13 -2.29 -13.52
N ALA A 93 -4.37 -2.04 -12.23
CA ALA A 93 -3.38 -2.28 -11.18
C ALA A 93 -2.95 -3.76 -11.09
N ILE A 94 -3.89 -4.70 -11.25
CA ILE A 94 -3.60 -6.15 -11.27
C ILE A 94 -2.77 -6.48 -12.51
N ARG A 95 -3.15 -6.00 -13.69
CA ARG A 95 -2.40 -6.23 -14.94
C ARG A 95 -1.01 -5.67 -14.87
N ASP A 96 -0.84 -4.48 -14.32
CA ASP A 96 0.46 -3.87 -14.11
C ASP A 96 1.31 -4.72 -13.17
N HIS A 97 0.75 -5.17 -12.04
CA HIS A 97 1.46 -6.08 -11.14
C HIS A 97 1.89 -7.40 -11.84
N ILE A 98 0.99 -8.03 -12.60
CA ILE A 98 1.30 -9.25 -13.37
C ILE A 98 2.42 -9.00 -14.41
N ARG A 99 2.43 -7.82 -15.04
CA ARG A 99 3.46 -7.42 -16.01
C ARG A 99 4.81 -7.02 -15.38
N GLY A 100 4.92 -7.02 -14.05
CA GLY A 100 6.11 -6.58 -13.33
C GLY A 100 6.17 -5.08 -13.06
N GLY A 101 5.01 -4.41 -13.05
CA GLY A 101 4.84 -3.05 -12.55
C GLY A 101 5.20 -2.93 -11.07
N PRO A 102 5.42 -1.69 -10.58
CA PRO A 102 5.83 -1.42 -9.21
C PRO A 102 4.87 -2.07 -8.21
N ASP A 103 5.42 -2.74 -7.19
CA ASP A 103 4.62 -3.39 -6.15
C ASP A 103 4.03 -2.27 -5.27
N PRO A 104 2.70 -2.03 -5.27
CA PRO A 104 2.12 -0.86 -4.59
C PRO A 104 2.36 -0.85 -3.07
N PHE A 105 2.72 -2.00 -2.48
CA PHE A 105 3.07 -2.12 -1.07
C PHE A 105 4.57 -1.93 -0.79
N LYS A 106 5.44 -2.08 -1.80
CA LYS A 106 6.89 -1.83 -1.66
C LYS A 106 7.34 -0.51 -2.30
N ASP A 107 6.66 -0.10 -3.37
CA ASP A 107 6.94 1.01 -4.26
C ASP A 107 5.70 1.93 -4.37
N PRO A 108 5.26 2.57 -3.27
CA PRO A 108 4.09 3.44 -3.32
C PRO A 108 4.32 4.57 -4.33
N ALA A 109 3.27 4.89 -5.10
CA ALA A 109 3.30 6.00 -6.04
C ALA A 109 3.74 7.28 -5.31
N PRO A 110 4.57 8.12 -5.94
CA PRO A 110 4.98 9.38 -5.33
C PRO A 110 3.75 10.25 -5.10
N VAL A 111 3.34 10.37 -3.83
CA VAL A 111 2.27 11.29 -3.44
C VAL A 111 2.71 12.70 -3.81
N PRO A 112 1.91 13.46 -4.58
CA PRO A 112 2.22 14.85 -4.89
C PRO A 112 2.45 15.60 -3.57
N LEU A 113 3.65 16.17 -3.41
CA LEU A 113 3.98 16.95 -2.23
C LEU A 113 3.04 18.16 -2.16
N ASP A 114 2.10 18.11 -1.23
CA ASP A 114 1.33 19.29 -0.84
C ASP A 114 2.26 20.38 -0.28
N ASP A 115 1.78 21.61 -0.18
CA ASP A 115 2.60 22.75 0.24
C ASP A 115 3.20 22.55 1.64
N THR A 116 2.48 21.83 2.51
CA THR A 116 2.93 21.38 3.83
C THR A 116 4.14 20.47 3.74
N SER A 117 4.11 19.48 2.85
CA SER A 117 5.21 18.53 2.64
C SER A 117 6.44 19.22 2.03
N ARG A 118 6.25 20.19 1.14
CA ARG A 118 7.36 21.01 0.60
C ARG A 118 8.02 21.84 1.69
N ALA A 119 7.23 22.50 2.54
CA ALA A 119 7.74 23.26 3.67
C ALA A 119 8.49 22.37 4.67
N ALA A 120 7.99 21.15 4.91
CA ALA A 120 8.66 20.18 5.78
C ALA A 120 10.01 19.72 5.20
N LEU A 121 10.10 19.44 3.90
CA LEU A 121 11.36 19.12 3.23
C LEU A 121 12.37 20.26 3.31
N ASP A 122 11.93 21.50 3.07
CA ASP A 122 12.79 22.68 3.15
C ASP A 122 13.28 22.92 4.60
N ALA A 123 12.45 22.68 5.61
CA ALA A 123 12.86 22.73 7.02
C ALA A 123 13.94 21.68 7.34
N VAL A 124 13.80 20.45 6.81
CA VAL A 124 14.83 19.40 6.96
C VAL A 124 16.14 19.81 6.30
N VAL A 125 16.10 20.39 5.10
CA VAL A 125 17.28 20.92 4.39
C VAL A 125 17.96 22.03 5.20
N GLN A 126 17.19 22.95 5.77
CA GLN A 126 17.71 24.03 6.62
C GLN A 126 18.34 23.52 7.92
N ALA A 127 17.80 22.44 8.48
CA ALA A 127 18.33 21.78 9.69
C ALA A 127 19.62 20.97 9.44
N LEU A 128 20.12 20.90 8.20
CA LEU A 128 21.40 20.25 7.87
C LEU A 128 22.55 21.26 7.94
N SER A 129 23.65 20.83 8.56
CA SER A 129 24.87 21.62 8.59
C SER A 129 25.47 21.79 7.19
N ILE A 130 26.32 22.82 7.01
CA ILE A 130 26.99 23.07 5.72
C ILE A 130 27.75 21.82 5.22
N PRO A 131 28.55 21.12 6.05
CA PRO A 131 29.23 19.88 5.61
C PRO A 131 28.27 18.76 5.17
N GLN A 132 27.09 18.66 5.79
CA GLN A 132 26.09 17.64 5.44
C GLN A 132 25.44 17.95 4.08
N ARG A 133 25.09 19.22 3.84
CA ARG A 133 24.56 19.66 2.54
C ARG A 133 25.60 19.50 1.43
N ASP A 134 26.85 19.92 1.67
CA ASP A 134 27.96 19.72 0.73
C ASP A 134 28.20 18.22 0.43
N LEU A 135 28.13 17.36 1.45
CA LEU A 135 28.26 15.92 1.24
C LEU A 135 27.12 15.36 0.36
N LEU A 136 25.86 15.69 0.66
CA LEU A 136 24.70 15.26 -0.13
C LEU A 136 24.81 15.73 -1.59
N GLY A 137 25.18 16.99 -1.81
CA GLY A 137 25.35 17.56 -3.14
C GLY A 137 26.44 16.88 -3.98
N ARG A 138 27.42 16.22 -3.34
CA ARG A 138 28.53 15.52 -4.01
C ARG A 138 28.33 14.01 -4.15
N LEU A 139 27.21 13.46 -3.69
CA LEU A 139 26.91 12.04 -3.88
C LEU A 139 26.72 11.71 -5.37
N THR A 140 27.35 10.63 -5.78
CA THR A 140 27.31 10.09 -7.14
C THR A 140 26.75 8.68 -7.11
N VAL A 141 25.85 8.35 -8.04
CA VAL A 141 25.30 6.99 -8.15
C VAL A 141 26.44 6.02 -8.49
N GLU A 142 26.50 4.89 -7.78
CA GLU A 142 27.44 3.82 -8.07
C GLU A 142 27.04 3.11 -9.38
N GLN A 143 28.00 2.94 -10.30
CA GLN A 143 27.73 2.31 -11.58
C GLN A 143 27.30 0.85 -11.41
N GLY A 144 26.32 0.40 -12.20
CA GLY A 144 25.82 -0.97 -12.18
C GLY A 144 24.86 -1.28 -11.02
N THR A 145 24.40 -0.26 -10.28
CA THR A 145 23.33 -0.43 -9.28
C THR A 145 21.98 -0.58 -9.99
N ARG A 146 21.19 -1.55 -9.52
CA ARG A 146 19.79 -1.67 -9.94
C ARG A 146 18.96 -0.55 -9.28
N PRO A 147 17.83 -0.12 -9.87
CA PRO A 147 16.97 0.93 -9.31
C PRO A 147 16.58 0.69 -7.84
N GLU A 148 16.36 -0.57 -7.46
CA GLU A 148 16.02 -1.02 -6.11
C GLU A 148 17.21 -0.98 -5.12
N GLU A 149 18.44 -0.81 -5.61
CA GLU A 149 19.68 -0.81 -4.83
C GLU A 149 20.53 0.44 -5.10
N LEU A 150 19.91 1.62 -5.24
CA LEU A 150 20.62 2.89 -5.48
C LEU A 150 21.65 3.19 -4.36
N ARG A 151 22.90 2.79 -4.61
CA ARG A 151 24.05 3.08 -3.76
C ARG A 151 24.74 4.34 -4.27
N PHE A 152 25.18 5.17 -3.33
CA PHE A 152 25.88 6.39 -3.62
C PHE A 152 27.31 6.32 -3.11
N THR A 153 28.20 6.94 -3.87
CA THR A 153 29.60 7.11 -3.51
C THR A 153 29.97 8.58 -3.37
N TYR A 154 30.91 8.88 -2.49
CA TYR A 154 31.48 10.21 -2.32
C TYR A 154 33.00 10.17 -2.11
N PRO A 155 33.75 11.19 -2.57
CA PRO A 155 35.17 11.31 -2.27
C PRO A 155 35.37 11.72 -0.80
N VAL A 156 36.23 11.00 -0.08
CA VAL A 156 36.61 11.28 1.31
C VAL A 156 37.62 12.43 1.31
N ARG A 157 37.18 13.63 1.67
CA ARG A 157 38.04 14.83 1.78
C ARG A 157 38.74 14.93 3.13
N SER A 158 38.02 14.58 4.20
CA SER A 158 38.53 14.55 5.57
C SER A 158 38.12 13.23 6.19
N ARG A 159 39.10 12.54 6.81
CA ARG A 159 38.86 11.26 7.48
C ARG A 159 37.82 11.46 8.58
N GLY A 160 36.79 10.61 8.60
CA GLY A 160 35.75 10.61 9.63
C GLY A 160 34.59 11.58 9.40
N LEU A 161 34.80 12.77 8.82
CA LEU A 161 33.72 13.76 8.63
C LEU A 161 32.57 13.23 7.75
N GLY A 162 32.92 12.48 6.70
CA GLY A 162 31.93 11.82 5.84
C GLY A 162 31.09 10.79 6.61
N LEU A 163 31.73 9.91 7.40
CA LEU A 163 31.02 8.92 8.22
C LEU A 163 30.17 9.58 9.30
N GLN A 164 30.66 10.64 9.95
CA GLN A 164 29.87 11.39 10.93
C GLN A 164 28.61 11.99 10.30
N SER A 165 28.74 12.58 9.12
CA SER A 165 27.60 13.12 8.37
C SER A 165 26.64 12.00 7.96
N CYS A 166 27.14 10.87 7.48
CA CYS A 166 26.31 9.72 7.14
C CYS A 166 25.61 9.11 8.37
N SER A 167 26.24 9.08 9.54
CA SER A 167 25.59 8.66 10.79
C SER A 167 24.41 9.56 11.16
N VAL A 168 24.50 10.87 10.91
CA VAL A 168 23.37 11.79 11.05
C VAL A 168 22.26 11.45 10.05
N PHE A 169 22.61 11.15 8.80
CA PHE A 169 21.64 10.73 7.79
C PHE A 169 20.90 9.45 8.20
N VAL A 170 21.60 8.47 8.78
CA VAL A 170 20.97 7.25 9.31
C VAL A 170 20.00 7.58 10.46
N ARG A 171 20.43 8.40 11.42
CA ARG A 171 19.56 8.82 12.55
C ARG A 171 18.32 9.58 12.08
N ARG A 172 18.44 10.37 11.02
CA ARG A 172 17.34 11.13 10.39
C ARG A 172 16.56 10.33 9.34
N LYS A 173 16.79 9.01 9.23
CA LYS A 173 16.11 8.14 8.25
C LYS A 173 16.31 8.53 6.78
N MET A 174 17.38 9.28 6.49
CA MET A 174 17.80 9.66 5.14
C MET A 174 18.76 8.62 4.52
N ALA A 175 19.41 7.80 5.33
CA ALA A 175 20.30 6.73 4.87
C ALA A 175 19.99 5.43 5.60
N VAL A 176 20.30 4.30 4.95
CA VAL A 176 20.11 2.97 5.55
C VAL A 176 21.23 2.66 6.54
N GLY A 177 20.89 2.02 7.67
CA GLY A 177 21.82 1.58 8.70
C GLY A 177 21.92 0.05 8.80
N GLY A 178 22.56 -0.46 9.85
CA GLY A 178 22.69 -1.90 10.10
C GLY A 178 23.71 -2.56 9.18
N ALA A 179 23.32 -3.67 8.53
CA ALA A 179 24.18 -4.39 7.59
C ALA A 179 24.63 -3.53 6.40
N ASP A 180 23.80 -2.56 6.00
CA ASP A 180 24.06 -1.62 4.89
C ASP A 180 24.46 -0.23 5.39
N GLN A 181 25.07 -0.15 6.58
CA GLN A 181 25.52 1.11 7.14
C GLN A 181 26.56 1.82 6.25
N PRO A 182 26.65 3.15 6.33
CA PRO A 182 27.66 3.90 5.60
C PRO A 182 29.07 3.41 5.90
N THR A 183 29.87 3.21 4.87
CA THR A 183 31.27 2.76 5.01
C THR A 183 32.22 3.69 4.28
N GLN A 184 33.49 3.66 4.67
CA GLN A 184 34.57 4.34 3.95
C GLN A 184 35.68 3.34 3.67
N ARG A 185 36.14 3.30 2.41
CA ARG A 185 37.29 2.52 1.96
C ARG A 185 38.26 3.46 1.24
N ALA A 186 39.44 3.63 1.82
CA ALA A 186 40.47 4.54 1.31
C ALA A 186 39.94 5.96 1.04
N THR A 187 39.93 6.39 -0.23
CA THR A 187 39.50 7.72 -0.68
C THR A 187 38.01 7.80 -1.03
N ARG A 188 37.26 6.70 -0.86
CA ARG A 188 35.86 6.62 -1.29
C ARG A 188 34.95 6.17 -0.15
N GLY A 189 33.86 6.89 0.06
CA GLY A 189 32.78 6.52 0.95
C GLY A 189 31.59 5.97 0.18
N TYR A 190 30.84 5.09 0.83
CA TYR A 190 29.65 4.43 0.31
C TYR A 190 28.49 4.69 1.28
N VAL A 191 27.33 5.04 0.73
CA VAL A 191 26.10 5.24 1.50
C VAL A 191 24.90 4.87 0.64
N ARG A 192 23.94 4.16 1.21
CA ARG A 192 22.64 3.94 0.58
C ARG A 192 21.63 4.94 1.16
N LEU A 193 21.05 5.77 0.30
CA LEU A 193 19.99 6.69 0.72
C LEU A 193 18.65 5.96 0.75
N THR A 194 17.75 6.37 1.64
CA THR A 194 16.33 6.01 1.55
C THR A 194 15.65 6.85 0.45
N PRO A 195 14.43 6.52 0.00
CA PRO A 195 13.68 7.39 -0.90
C PRO A 195 13.55 8.83 -0.39
N PHE A 196 13.30 8.98 0.92
CA PHE A 196 13.28 10.28 1.60
C PHE A 196 14.64 11.01 1.52
N GLY A 197 15.75 10.31 1.78
CA GLY A 197 17.08 10.91 1.69
C GLY A 197 17.48 11.30 0.27
N ASP A 198 17.05 10.53 -0.73
CA ASP A 198 17.25 10.84 -2.14
C ASP A 198 16.50 12.11 -2.55
N GLN A 199 15.26 12.27 -2.07
CA GLN A 199 14.46 13.47 -2.29
C GLN A 199 15.12 14.72 -1.70
N ILE A 200 15.63 14.63 -0.46
CA ILE A 200 16.42 15.72 0.16
C ILE A 200 17.69 16.03 -0.65
N ARG A 201 18.38 15.01 -1.17
CA ARG A 201 19.59 15.19 -2.00
C ARG A 201 19.28 15.96 -3.29
N ARG A 202 18.23 15.58 -4.02
CA ARG A 202 17.79 16.25 -5.26
C ARG A 202 17.47 17.73 -5.00
N ARG A 203 16.76 18.00 -3.89
CA ARG A 203 16.46 19.36 -3.44
C ARG A 203 17.71 20.18 -3.15
N VAL A 204 18.71 19.59 -2.46
CA VAL A 204 20.02 20.24 -2.22
C VAL A 204 20.77 20.54 -3.53
N LYS A 205 20.63 19.69 -4.55
CA LYS A 205 21.24 19.92 -5.87
C LYS A 205 20.49 20.94 -6.75
N GLY A 206 19.29 21.37 -6.35
CA GLY A 206 18.42 22.16 -7.22
C GLY A 206 17.81 21.35 -8.37
N GLU A 207 17.88 20.02 -8.30
CA GLU A 207 17.20 19.09 -9.21
C GLU A 207 15.72 19.03 -8.78
N CYS A 208 14.92 20.05 -9.14
CA CYS A 208 13.47 20.02 -8.92
C CYS A 208 12.81 19.17 -10.02
N ASN A 209 12.00 18.19 -9.63
CA ASN A 209 10.86 17.72 -10.42
C ASN A 209 9.73 18.75 -10.31
#